data_AF-A0A6G7C4C4-F1
#
_entry.id   AF-A0A6G7C4C4-F1
#
_cell.length_a   1.000
_cell.length_b   1.000
_cell.length_c   1.000
_cell.angle_alpha   90.00
_cell.angle_beta   90.00
_cell.angle_gamma   90.00
#
_symmetry.space_group_name_H-M   'P 1'
#
loop_
_entity.id
_entity.type
_entity.pdbx_description
1 polymer ?
#
loop_
_entity_poly.entity_id
_entity_poly.type
_entity_poly.pdbx_seq_one_letter_code
_entity_poly.pdbx_strand_id
1 'polypeptide(L)'
;MTAQTPEEFIYKGKRYQSLYAEPLDQYLQKQNFEFQPIASSCWRGYSGLWVISDNKLFLTHFSGAIRIYQTEKNEFSPDRSYEIKNISLNYLFPNQQNVFAKWFSGEIKLVKRIKLSGDNYHDTVYKNLIQLTFEKGIIVNEEIRENKRSFFSKWFYF
;
A
#
# COMPACT_ATOMS: atom_id res chain seq x y z
N MET A 1 -6.98 6.38 16.97
CA MET A 1 -7.02 6.21 15.49
C MET A 1 -6.34 4.88 15.16
N THR A 2 -6.76 4.17 14.11
CA THR A 2 -6.14 2.88 13.70
C THR A 2 -5.19 3.11 12.53
N ALA A 3 -3.97 2.54 12.57
CA ALA A 3 -2.97 2.74 11.52
C ALA A 3 -3.43 2.20 10.14
N GLN A 4 -2.96 2.82 9.05
CA GLN A 4 -3.17 2.29 7.71
C GLN A 4 -2.51 0.92 7.60
N THR A 5 -3.26 -0.05 7.10
CA THR A 5 -2.72 -1.38 6.78
C THR A 5 -1.73 -1.20 5.62
N PRO A 6 -0.47 -1.63 5.80
CA PRO A 6 0.54 -1.55 4.75
C PRO A 6 0.21 -2.50 3.60
N GLU A 7 0.72 -2.19 2.41
CA GLU A 7 0.64 -3.09 1.27
C GLU A 7 1.64 -4.24 1.38
N GLU A 8 1.33 -5.35 0.72
CA GLU A 8 2.15 -6.55 0.70
C GLU A 8 3.06 -6.59 -0.52
N PHE A 9 4.28 -7.10 -0.32
CA PHE A 9 5.30 -7.24 -1.34
C PHE A 9 5.89 -8.65 -1.32
N ILE A 10 6.08 -9.25 -2.49
CA ILE A 10 6.86 -10.47 -2.68
C ILE A 10 8.19 -10.09 -3.33
N TYR A 11 9.30 -10.31 -2.61
CA TYR A 11 10.65 -10.05 -3.10
C TYR A 11 11.57 -11.23 -2.79
N LYS A 12 12.35 -11.70 -3.77
CA LYS A 12 13.26 -12.85 -3.62
C LYS A 12 12.57 -14.07 -2.97
N GLY A 13 11.33 -14.34 -3.38
CA GLY A 13 10.49 -15.45 -2.88
C GLY A 13 9.93 -15.30 -1.45
N LYS A 14 10.10 -14.15 -0.81
CA LYS A 14 9.64 -13.89 0.57
C LYS A 14 8.61 -12.77 0.60
N ARG A 15 7.68 -12.84 1.56
CA ARG A 15 6.69 -11.80 1.81
C ARG A 15 7.23 -10.72 2.75
N TYR A 16 6.87 -9.48 2.43
CA TYR A 16 7.22 -8.25 3.13
C TYR A 16 6.02 -7.30 3.18
N GLN A 17 6.09 -6.32 4.07
CA GLN A 17 5.21 -5.17 4.15
C GLN A 17 6.02 -3.90 3.91
N SER A 18 5.43 -2.91 3.25
CA SER A 18 6.03 -1.58 3.16
C SER A 18 5.81 -0.79 4.44
N LEU A 19 6.81 -0.02 4.89
CA LEU A 19 6.61 0.87 6.05
C LEU A 19 5.68 2.05 5.73
N TYR A 20 5.84 2.70 4.58
CA TYR A 20 5.08 3.91 4.20
C TYR A 20 5.02 4.11 2.67
N ALA A 21 5.14 3.04 1.90
CA ALA A 21 5.17 3.15 0.44
C ALA A 21 3.78 2.88 -0.13
N GLU A 22 3.34 3.75 -1.03
CA GLU A 22 2.07 3.63 -1.74
C GLU A 22 2.32 3.80 -3.24
N PRO A 23 2.90 2.78 -3.92
CA PRO A 23 3.37 2.95 -5.30
C PRO A 23 2.24 3.24 -6.30
N LEU A 24 1.01 2.85 -5.96
CA LEU A 24 -0.17 3.15 -6.77
C LEU A 24 -0.61 4.61 -6.67
N ASP A 25 -0.27 5.33 -5.60
CA ASP A 25 -0.71 6.71 -5.39
C ASP A 25 -0.24 7.63 -6.54
N GLN A 26 1.00 7.47 -7.00
CA GLN A 26 1.55 8.22 -8.14
C GLN A 26 0.77 7.98 -9.46
N TYR A 27 0.14 6.82 -9.62
CA TYR A 27 -0.77 6.55 -10.74
C TYR A 27 -2.12 7.22 -10.50
N LEU A 28 -2.67 7.09 -9.30
CA LEU A 28 -3.99 7.59 -8.93
C LEU A 28 -4.07 9.11 -8.92
N GLN A 29 -3.02 9.84 -8.56
CA GLN A 29 -3.01 11.31 -8.62
C GLN A 29 -3.31 11.86 -10.02
N LYS A 30 -3.07 11.08 -11.07
CA LYS A 30 -3.39 11.44 -12.47
C LYS A 30 -4.80 11.02 -12.89
N GLN A 31 -5.51 10.28 -12.04
CA GLN A 31 -6.84 9.72 -12.30
C GLN A 31 -7.85 10.29 -11.31
N ASN A 32 -9.09 10.48 -11.73
CA ASN A 32 -10.12 11.04 -10.84
C ASN A 32 -10.89 9.93 -10.10
N PHE A 33 -10.17 9.11 -9.31
CA PHE A 33 -10.77 8.05 -8.50
C PHE A 33 -10.99 8.50 -7.05
N GLU A 34 -12.23 8.42 -6.58
CA GLU A 34 -12.58 8.63 -5.18
C GLU A 34 -12.77 7.29 -4.47
N PHE A 35 -11.69 6.81 -3.84
CA PHE A 35 -11.74 5.61 -3.02
C PHE A 35 -12.51 5.83 -1.72
N GLN A 36 -13.12 4.76 -1.23
CA GLN A 36 -13.87 4.74 0.01
C GLN A 36 -13.14 3.91 1.06
N PRO A 37 -13.00 4.43 2.30
CA PRO A 37 -12.52 3.65 3.43
C PRO A 37 -13.25 2.30 3.51
N ILE A 38 -12.50 1.20 3.49
CA ILE A 38 -13.06 -0.16 3.58
C ILE A 38 -13.17 -0.60 5.05
N ALA A 39 -12.27 -0.12 5.89
CA ALA A 39 -12.21 -0.44 7.32
C ALA A 39 -11.52 0.68 8.11
N SER A 40 -11.61 0.68 9.43
CA SER A 40 -10.88 1.63 10.29
C SER A 40 -9.36 1.55 10.11
N SER A 41 -8.84 0.37 9.74
CA SER A 41 -7.43 0.14 9.40
C SER A 41 -7.10 0.30 7.91
N CYS A 42 -8.08 0.65 7.06
CA CYS A 42 -7.88 0.85 5.62
C CYS A 42 -8.68 2.08 5.15
N TRP A 43 -8.24 3.26 5.61
CA TRP A 43 -8.86 4.54 5.29
C TRP A 43 -8.57 4.99 3.86
N ARG A 44 -7.46 4.52 3.28
CA ARG A 44 -7.11 4.72 1.87
C ARG A 44 -8.09 4.06 0.90
N GLY A 45 -8.84 3.05 1.36
CA GLY A 45 -9.90 2.43 0.58
C GLY A 45 -9.44 1.43 -0.49
N TYR A 46 -8.17 1.03 -0.48
CA TYR A 46 -7.64 -0.04 -1.31
C TYR A 46 -6.42 -0.74 -0.70
N SER A 47 -6.17 -1.96 -1.17
CA SER A 47 -4.96 -2.74 -0.90
C SER A 47 -4.40 -3.34 -2.19
N GLY A 48 -3.08 -3.48 -2.24
CA GLY A 48 -2.34 -4.08 -3.35
C GLY A 48 -1.39 -5.17 -2.89
N LEU A 49 -1.16 -6.15 -3.78
CA LEU A 49 -0.05 -7.11 -3.68
C LEU A 49 0.91 -6.87 -4.83
N TRP A 50 2.15 -6.55 -4.46
CA TRP A 50 3.22 -6.25 -5.39
C TRP A 50 4.21 -7.41 -5.48
N VAL A 51 4.71 -7.66 -6.67
CA VAL A 51 5.80 -8.61 -6.93
C VAL A 51 6.98 -7.83 -7.49
N ILE A 52 8.16 -8.08 -6.92
CA ILE A 52 9.42 -7.55 -7.40
C ILE A 52 10.22 -8.72 -7.97
N SER A 53 10.40 -8.71 -9.29
CA SER A 53 11.06 -9.77 -10.06
C SER A 53 11.83 -9.15 -11.22
N ASP A 54 13.03 -9.67 -11.50
CA ASP A 54 13.92 -9.16 -12.55
C ASP A 54 14.16 -7.64 -12.46
N ASN A 55 14.39 -7.16 -11.23
CA ASN A 55 14.54 -5.75 -10.89
C ASN A 55 13.34 -4.86 -11.27
N LYS A 56 12.17 -5.42 -11.53
CA LYS A 56 10.96 -4.70 -11.91
C LYS A 56 9.87 -4.84 -10.85
N LEU A 57 9.11 -3.78 -10.65
CA LEU A 57 7.94 -3.72 -9.78
C LEU A 57 6.65 -4.01 -10.57
N PHE A 58 5.88 -4.98 -10.10
CA PHE A 58 4.59 -5.36 -10.69
C PHE A 58 3.48 -5.31 -9.65
N LEU A 59 2.34 -4.72 -10.01
CA LEU A 59 1.09 -4.90 -9.26
C LEU A 59 0.39 -6.16 -9.78
N THR A 60 0.16 -7.13 -8.91
CA THR A 60 -0.41 -8.44 -9.29
C THR A 60 -1.81 -8.66 -8.74
N HIS A 61 -2.13 -8.04 -7.61
CA HIS A 61 -3.49 -8.04 -7.07
C HIS A 61 -3.83 -6.65 -6.56
N PHE A 62 -5.09 -6.29 -6.73
CA PHE A 62 -5.64 -5.04 -6.25
C PHE A 62 -7.09 -5.26 -5.84
N SER A 63 -7.46 -4.68 -4.70
CA SER A 63 -8.84 -4.60 -4.22
C SER A 63 -9.08 -3.21 -3.68
N GLY A 64 -10.10 -2.53 -4.19
CA GLY A 64 -10.49 -1.21 -3.70
C GLY A 64 -12.00 -1.04 -3.72
N ALA A 65 -12.48 -0.01 -3.03
CA ALA A 65 -13.89 0.36 -3.01
C ALA A 65 -14.06 1.81 -3.50
N ILE A 66 -15.01 2.05 -4.41
CA ILE A 66 -15.32 3.38 -4.94
C ILE A 66 -16.80 3.73 -4.73
N ARG A 67 -17.14 5.02 -4.67
CA ARG A 67 -18.54 5.47 -4.75
C ARG A 67 -18.99 5.56 -6.19
N ILE A 68 -20.19 5.06 -6.45
CA ILE A 68 -20.93 5.30 -7.68
C ILE A 68 -22.20 6.05 -7.30
N TYR A 69 -22.36 7.24 -7.85
CA TYR A 69 -23.55 8.05 -7.68
C TYR A 69 -24.62 7.58 -8.68
N GLN A 70 -25.85 7.38 -8.21
CA GLN A 70 -26.98 6.96 -9.06
C GLN A 70 -27.52 8.11 -9.93
N THR A 71 -27.17 9.36 -9.62
CA THR A 71 -27.55 10.57 -10.37
C THR A 71 -26.33 11.17 -11.06
N GLU A 72 -26.53 11.84 -12.20
CA GLU A 72 -25.45 12.59 -12.87
C GLU A 72 -24.83 13.62 -11.90
N LYS A 73 -23.50 13.78 -11.97
CA LYS A 73 -22.68 14.55 -11.02
C LYS A 73 -23.12 16.02 -10.80
N ASN A 74 -24.03 16.55 -11.62
CA ASN A 74 -24.39 17.96 -11.66
C ASN A 74 -25.78 18.30 -11.10
N GLU A 75 -26.55 17.31 -10.64
CA GLU A 75 -27.84 17.58 -9.97
C GLU A 75 -27.71 17.47 -8.45
N PHE A 76 -28.02 18.57 -7.76
CA PHE A 76 -28.09 18.57 -6.31
C PHE A 76 -29.35 17.84 -5.85
N SER A 77 -29.21 16.57 -5.46
CA SER A 77 -30.21 15.86 -4.66
C SER A 77 -29.80 15.86 -3.18
N PRO A 78 -30.68 16.25 -2.24
CA PRO A 78 -30.47 16.07 -0.82
C PRO A 78 -30.45 14.58 -0.41
N ASP A 79 -31.06 13.71 -1.21
CA ASP A 79 -31.08 12.25 -1.07
C ASP A 79 -30.12 11.59 -2.09
N ARG A 80 -28.88 12.09 -2.19
CA ARG A 80 -27.86 11.47 -3.06
C ARG A 80 -27.56 10.05 -2.57
N SER A 81 -28.25 9.06 -3.13
CA SER A 81 -27.91 7.65 -2.98
C SER A 81 -26.61 7.38 -3.73
N TYR A 82 -25.65 6.81 -3.02
CA TYR A 82 -24.44 6.26 -3.61
C TYR A 82 -24.34 4.79 -3.25
N GLU A 83 -23.83 4.01 -4.20
CA GLU A 83 -23.47 2.63 -3.96
C GLU A 83 -21.96 2.52 -3.82
N ILE A 84 -21.53 1.62 -2.92
CA ILE A 84 -20.12 1.26 -2.80
C ILE A 84 -19.88 0.07 -3.72
N LYS A 85 -19.04 0.27 -4.73
CA LYS A 85 -18.62 -0.80 -5.64
C LYS A 85 -17.20 -1.22 -5.32
N ASN A 86 -17.02 -2.53 -5.11
CA ASN A 86 -15.69 -3.13 -5.06
C ASN A 86 -15.13 -3.25 -6.48
N ILE A 87 -13.90 -2.78 -6.65
CA ILE A 87 -13.17 -2.82 -7.91
C ILE A 87 -11.89 -3.66 -7.76
N SER A 88 -11.57 -4.40 -8.81
CA SER A 88 -10.39 -5.26 -8.89
C SER A 88 -9.32 -4.66 -9.80
N LEU A 89 -8.17 -5.33 -9.89
CA LEU A 89 -7.09 -4.94 -10.79
C LEU A 89 -7.57 -4.70 -12.23
N ASN A 90 -8.45 -5.57 -12.73
CA ASN A 90 -8.99 -5.48 -14.10
C ASN A 90 -9.81 -4.21 -14.35
N TYR A 91 -10.35 -3.59 -13.30
CA TYR A 91 -11.05 -2.31 -13.42
C TYR A 91 -10.09 -1.15 -13.68
N LEU A 92 -8.90 -1.17 -13.05
CA LEU A 92 -7.87 -0.14 -13.24
C LEU A 92 -7.00 -0.41 -14.47
N PHE A 93 -6.71 -1.68 -14.74
CA PHE A 93 -5.82 -2.15 -15.80
C PHE A 93 -6.49 -3.32 -16.55
N PRO A 94 -7.34 -3.03 -17.54
CA PRO A 94 -8.09 -4.05 -18.27
C PRO A 94 -7.17 -5.08 -18.93
N ASN A 95 -7.49 -6.36 -18.76
CA ASN A 95 -6.80 -7.51 -19.33
C ASN A 95 -5.33 -7.67 -18.91
N GLN A 96 -4.92 -7.06 -17.79
CA GLN A 96 -3.57 -7.21 -17.25
C GLN A 96 -3.58 -7.95 -15.91
N GLN A 97 -2.90 -9.11 -15.87
CA GLN A 97 -2.71 -9.87 -14.63
C GLN A 97 -1.52 -9.36 -13.82
N ASN A 98 -0.45 -8.93 -14.49
CA ASN A 98 0.74 -8.36 -13.89
C ASN A 98 1.01 -7.00 -14.51
N VAL A 99 0.79 -5.93 -13.76
CA VAL A 99 0.90 -4.57 -14.25
C VAL A 99 2.28 -4.04 -13.91
N PHE A 100 3.12 -3.83 -14.92
CA PHE A 100 4.44 -3.22 -14.72
C PHE A 100 4.28 -1.76 -14.29
N ALA A 101 4.83 -1.42 -13.13
CA ALA A 101 4.67 -0.13 -12.48
C ALA A 101 5.57 0.97 -13.07
N LYS A 102 5.52 1.16 -14.40
CA LYS A 102 6.36 2.14 -15.13
C LYS A 102 6.17 3.58 -14.63
N TRP A 103 5.04 3.86 -13.99
CA TRP A 103 4.73 5.18 -13.43
C TRP A 103 5.48 5.48 -12.15
N PHE A 104 5.96 4.46 -11.42
CA PHE A 104 6.49 4.64 -10.08
C PHE A 104 7.98 4.98 -10.09
N SER A 105 8.34 6.08 -9.43
CA SER A 105 9.72 6.39 -9.06
C SER A 105 9.76 6.83 -7.60
N GLY A 106 10.63 6.22 -6.79
CA GLY A 106 10.70 6.48 -5.36
C GLY A 106 11.30 5.34 -4.55
N GLU A 107 11.26 5.47 -3.24
CA GLU A 107 11.80 4.48 -2.31
C GLU A 107 10.71 3.58 -1.73
N ILE A 108 10.98 2.28 -1.68
CA ILE A 108 10.15 1.30 -0.97
C ILE A 108 10.99 0.68 0.14
N LYS A 109 10.48 0.77 1.37
CA LYS A 109 11.09 0.24 2.59
C LYS A 109 10.36 -1.03 3.02
N LEU A 110 10.97 -2.19 2.78
CA LEU A 110 10.42 -3.51 3.03
C LEU A 110 10.87 -4.09 4.38
N VAL A 111 9.90 -4.60 5.14
CA VAL A 111 10.11 -5.31 6.40
C VAL A 111 9.30 -6.61 6.43
N LYS A 112 9.80 -7.67 7.06
CA LYS A 112 9.10 -8.98 7.04
C LYS A 112 7.75 -8.97 7.76
N ARG A 113 7.64 -8.18 8.83
CA ARG A 113 6.42 -8.02 9.61
C ARG A 113 6.52 -6.73 10.38
N ILE A 114 5.48 -5.91 10.28
CA ILE A 114 5.26 -4.79 11.18
C ILE A 114 4.56 -5.34 12.41
N LYS A 115 5.21 -5.27 13.58
CA LYS A 115 4.50 -5.33 14.86
C LYS A 115 4.25 -3.89 15.29
N LEU A 116 2.98 -3.53 15.38
CA LEU A 116 2.54 -2.30 16.03
C LEU A 116 2.62 -2.56 17.54
N SER A 117 3.53 -1.89 18.24
CA SER A 117 3.61 -1.98 19.70
C SER A 117 3.06 -0.71 20.35
N GLY A 118 1.94 -0.83 21.08
CA GLY A 118 1.38 0.23 21.92
C GLY A 118 0.34 1.14 21.23
N ASP A 119 -0.22 2.05 22.04
CA ASP A 119 -1.24 3.03 21.62
C ASP A 119 -0.66 4.19 20.79
N ASN A 120 0.68 4.27 20.68
CA ASN A 120 1.39 5.29 19.93
C ASN A 120 1.84 4.78 18.57
N TYR A 121 1.33 5.46 17.54
CA TYR A 121 1.46 5.24 16.08
C TYR A 121 2.87 4.99 15.51
N HIS A 122 3.94 5.16 16.28
CA HIS A 122 5.31 5.31 15.76
C HIS A 122 6.27 4.16 16.09
N ASP A 123 5.88 3.23 16.96
CA ASP A 123 6.76 2.12 17.33
C ASP A 123 6.51 0.90 16.43
N THR A 124 7.09 0.97 15.23
CA THR A 124 7.20 -0.18 14.34
C THR A 124 8.46 -0.95 14.69
N VAL A 125 8.32 -2.14 15.29
CA VAL A 125 9.48 -3.00 15.61
C VAL A 125 9.75 -3.94 14.43
N TYR A 126 10.92 -3.80 13.81
CA TYR A 126 11.43 -4.68 12.76
C TYR A 126 12.94 -4.88 12.91
N LYS A 127 13.44 -6.08 12.57
CA LYS A 127 14.86 -6.43 12.70
C LYS A 127 15.69 -5.98 11.49
N ASN A 128 15.19 -6.30 10.29
CA ASN A 128 15.88 -6.04 9.03
C ASN A 128 14.97 -5.18 8.15
N LEU A 129 15.57 -4.17 7.54
CA LEU A 129 14.96 -3.25 6.58
C LEU A 129 15.67 -3.42 5.25
N ILE A 130 14.92 -3.63 4.19
CA ILE A 130 15.42 -3.59 2.81
C ILE A 130 14.87 -2.31 2.20
N GLN A 131 15.74 -1.37 1.85
CA GLN A 131 15.38 -0.17 1.13
C GLN A 131 15.69 -0.37 -0.35
N LEU A 132 14.68 -0.23 -1.20
CA LEU A 132 14.79 -0.35 -2.64
C LEU A 132 14.44 1.01 -3.27
N THR A 133 15.31 1.53 -4.11
CA THR A 133 15.04 2.75 -4.88
C THR A 133 14.66 2.36 -6.30
N PHE A 134 13.54 2.90 -6.78
CA PHE A 134 12.99 2.63 -8.08
C PHE A 134 13.02 3.87 -8.98
N GLU A 135 13.34 3.66 -10.25
CA GLU A 135 13.11 4.62 -11.33
C GLU A 135 12.24 3.96 -12.40
N LYS A 136 11.06 4.53 -12.66
CA LYS A 136 10.10 4.03 -13.66
C LYS A 136 9.81 2.53 -13.49
N GLY A 137 9.64 2.11 -12.24
CA GLY A 137 9.36 0.72 -11.86
C GLY A 137 10.57 -0.22 -11.88
N ILE A 138 11.79 0.28 -12.12
CA ILE A 138 13.03 -0.52 -12.16
C ILE A 138 13.89 -0.20 -10.93
N ILE A 139 14.40 -1.21 -10.25
CA ILE A 139 15.34 -1.04 -9.14
C ILE A 139 16.65 -0.43 -9.67
N VAL A 140 17.05 0.70 -9.09
CA VAL A 140 18.35 1.34 -9.34
C VAL A 140 19.29 1.24 -8.13
N ASN A 141 18.75 0.98 -6.94
CA ASN A 141 19.54 0.80 -5.72
C ASN A 141 18.87 -0.17 -4.74
N GLU A 142 19.67 -0.98 -4.04
CA GLU A 142 19.24 -1.87 -2.95
C GLU A 142 20.18 -1.66 -1.75
N GLU A 143 19.62 -1.27 -0.61
CA GLU A 143 20.34 -1.12 0.65
C GLU A 143 19.69 -1.97 1.74
N ILE A 144 20.49 -2.74 2.47
CA ILE A 144 20.02 -3.56 3.59
C ILE A 144 20.50 -2.91 4.88
N ARG A 145 19.57 -2.50 5.74
CA ARG A 145 19.85 -1.92 7.05
C ARG A 145 19.34 -2.84 8.15
N GLU A 146 20.17 -3.06 9.16
CA GLU A 146 19.74 -3.68 10.41
C GLU A 146 19.27 -2.59 11.37
N ASN A 147 18.07 -2.78 11.93
CA ASN A 147 17.57 -1.89 12.95
C ASN A 147 18.14 -2.32 14.30
N LYS A 148 18.99 -1.47 14.89
CA LYS A 148 19.59 -1.70 16.21
C LYS A 148 18.65 -1.34 17.36
N ARG A 149 17.42 -0.83 17.11
CA ARG A 149 16.42 -0.65 18.17
C ARG A 149 16.06 -2.02 18.75
N SER A 150 16.58 -2.24 19.96
CA SER A 150 16.43 -3.49 20.70
C SER A 150 14.96 -3.87 20.88
N PHE A 151 14.66 -5.15 20.70
CA PHE A 151 13.38 -5.77 21.02
C PHE A 151 13.06 -5.73 22.54
N PHE A 152 14.02 -5.27 23.36
CA PHE A 152 13.85 -5.10 24.79
C PHE A 152 13.38 -3.69 25.12
N SER A 153 12.07 -3.54 25.34
CA SER A 153 11.57 -2.52 26.26
C SER A 153 10.58 -3.13 27.25
N LYS A 154 11.02 -3.11 28.52
CA LYS A 154 10.25 -3.18 29.78
C LYS A 154 9.57 -4.51 30.15
N TRP A 155 10.37 -5.44 30.67
CA TRP A 155 9.95 -6.38 31.73
C TRP A 155 10.85 -6.23 32.96
N PHE A 156 11.03 -4.99 33.42
CA PHE A 156 11.57 -4.70 34.75
C PHE A 156 10.92 -3.42 35.26
N TYR A 157 9.75 -3.57 35.86
CA TYR A 157 9.28 -2.71 36.95
C TYR A 157 8.65 -3.62 37.98
N PHE A 158 9.42 -3.85 39.05
CA PHE A 158 9.14 -4.43 40.36
C PHE A 158 8.41 -5.78 40.44
#